data_AF-A0A699R364-F1
#
_entry.id   AF-A0A699R364-F1
#
_cell.length_a   1.000
_cell.length_b   1.000
_cell.length_c   1.000
_cell.angle_alpha   90.00
_cell.angle_beta   90.00
_cell.angle_gamma   90.00
#
_symmetry.space_group_name_H-M   'P 1'
#
loop_
_entity.id
_entity.type
_entity.pdbx_description
1 polymer ?
#
loop_
_entity_poly.entity_id
_entity_poly.type
_entity_poly.pdbx_seq_one_letter_code
_entity_poly.pdbx_strand_id
1 'polypeptide(L)'
;MEWHDYEHLDWISVRRDDDQIYKFKEGDFKRLRLQDIEDMMLLLVQGKLSNLTVEERLAFNVSLRMFTRSIVIKRRVEDLQLGVESYQKKINLTKPDTYRTDLRRREAYTAHSNPRGFIYQNKDKKNRLMQIDELYKFSDGTLND
;
A
#
# COMPACT_ATOMS: atom_id res chain seq x y z
N MET A 1 8.69 8.89 14.42
CA MET A 1 8.89 8.72 12.97
C MET A 1 8.15 9.88 12.33
N GLU A 2 8.86 10.97 12.09
CA GLU A 2 8.29 12.22 11.58
C GLU A 2 8.03 12.03 10.09
N TRP A 3 6.75 11.94 9.74
CA TRP A 3 6.31 12.08 8.37
C TRP A 3 6.27 13.58 8.11
N HIS A 4 7.35 14.14 7.59
CA HIS A 4 7.28 15.46 6.98
C HIS A 4 6.20 15.38 5.90
N ASP A 5 5.26 16.32 5.94
CA ASP A 5 4.32 16.57 4.85
C ASP A 5 5.15 16.69 3.57
N TYR A 6 5.18 15.61 2.79
CA TYR A 6 5.88 15.58 1.52
C TYR A 6 5.12 16.53 0.61
N GLU A 7 5.66 17.72 0.37
CA GLU A 7 5.21 18.57 -0.73
C GLU A 7 5.17 17.69 -1.98
N HIS A 8 3.97 17.55 -2.56
CA HIS A 8 3.80 16.74 -3.76
C HIS A 8 4.72 17.29 -4.85
N LEU A 9 5.45 16.39 -5.48
CA LEU A 9 6.36 16.74 -6.56
C LEU A 9 5.52 17.13 -7.78
N ASP A 10 5.27 18.43 -7.89
CA ASP A 10 4.24 18.97 -8.77
C ASP A 10 4.63 18.73 -10.24
N TRP A 11 5.86 19.09 -10.62
CA TRP A 11 6.44 18.82 -11.93
C TRP A 11 7.96 18.74 -11.82
N ILE A 12 8.57 17.83 -12.58
CA ILE A 12 10.01 17.79 -12.76
C ILE A 12 10.36 17.75 -14.24
N SER A 13 11.43 18.46 -14.60
CA SER A 13 11.99 18.46 -15.94
C SER A 13 13.30 17.68 -15.91
N VAL A 14 13.37 16.54 -16.61
CA VAL A 14 14.59 15.71 -16.69
C VAL A 14 15.14 15.76 -18.10
N ARG A 15 16.43 16.11 -18.22
CA ARG A 15 17.17 16.01 -19.48
C ARG A 15 17.79 14.62 -19.58
N ARG A 16 17.49 13.89 -20.66
CA ARG A 16 18.04 12.56 -20.95
C ARG A 16 19.26 12.65 -21.87
N ASP A 17 19.88 11.50 -22.17
CA ASP A 17 21.06 11.39 -23.04
C ASP A 17 20.76 11.75 -24.51
N ASP A 18 19.49 11.75 -24.92
CA ASP A 18 19.02 12.25 -26.24
C ASP A 18 18.93 13.78 -26.31
N ASP A 19 19.35 14.46 -25.25
CA ASP A 19 19.31 15.91 -25.06
C ASP A 19 17.90 16.52 -24.97
N GLN A 20 16.86 15.68 -24.91
CA GLN A 20 15.49 16.14 -24.77
C GLN A 20 15.11 16.32 -23.30
N ILE A 21 14.27 17.33 -23.04
CA ILE A 21 13.73 17.61 -21.72
C ILE A 21 12.33 17.01 -21.62
N TYR A 22 12.20 16.04 -20.73
CA TYR A 22 10.94 15.40 -20.41
C TYR A 22 10.35 16.03 -19.16
N LYS A 23 9.07 16.37 -19.20
CA LYS A 23 8.31 16.89 -18.06
C LYS A 23 7.33 15.84 -17.57
N PHE A 24 7.36 15.55 -16.29
CA PHE A 24 6.43 14.62 -15.68
C PHE A 24 6.17 14.99 -14.22
N LYS A 25 5.06 14.49 -13.69
CA LYS A 25 4.69 14.60 -12.28
C LYS A 25 4.63 13.21 -11.65
N GLU A 26 4.53 13.14 -10.32
CA GLU A 26 4.45 11.86 -9.60
C GLU A 26 3.36 10.91 -10.15
N GLY A 27 2.20 11.46 -10.54
CA GLY A 27 1.10 10.70 -11.14
C GLY A 27 1.43 10.02 -12.47
N ASP A 28 2.42 10.51 -13.22
CA ASP A 28 2.82 9.93 -14.50
C ASP A 28 3.71 8.70 -14.35
N PHE A 29 4.28 8.45 -13.17
CA PHE A 29 5.16 7.31 -12.92
C PHE A 29 4.51 5.97 -13.26
N LYS A 30 3.18 5.86 -13.06
CA LYS A 30 2.42 4.65 -13.42
C LYS A 30 2.42 4.35 -14.92
N ARG A 31 2.73 5.33 -15.77
CA ARG A 31 2.79 5.20 -17.24
C ARG A 31 4.20 4.93 -17.74
N LEU A 32 5.22 5.12 -16.90
CA LEU A 32 6.61 4.86 -17.26
C LEU A 32 6.88 3.37 -17.36
N ARG A 33 7.72 2.97 -18.31
CA ARG A 33 8.23 1.60 -18.36
C ARG A 33 9.28 1.43 -17.26
N LEU A 34 9.56 0.19 -16.87
CA LEU A 34 10.61 -0.09 -15.87
C LEU A 34 11.98 0.40 -16.34
N GLN A 35 12.28 0.26 -17.63
CA GLN A 35 13.52 0.79 -18.21
C GLN A 35 13.63 2.30 -18.03
N ASP A 36 12.53 3.04 -18.27
CA ASP A 36 12.52 4.49 -18.08
C ASP A 36 12.83 4.91 -16.64
N ILE A 37 12.37 4.10 -15.67
CA ILE A 37 12.61 4.33 -14.23
C ILE A 37 14.06 3.98 -13.87
N GLU A 38 14.60 2.89 -14.41
CA GLU A 38 16.01 2.52 -14.24
C GLU A 38 16.94 3.60 -14.80
N ASP A 39 16.65 4.11 -16.00
CA ASP A 39 17.43 5.17 -16.64
C ASP A 39 17.36 6.47 -15.82
N MET A 40 16.17 6.84 -15.32
CA MET A 40 16.01 8.00 -14.43
C MET A 40 16.78 7.86 -13.12
N MET A 41 16.75 6.68 -12.49
CA MET A 41 17.53 6.37 -11.29
C MET A 41 19.03 6.47 -11.56
N LEU A 42 19.48 5.98 -12.71
CA LEU A 42 20.87 6.03 -13.13
C LEU A 42 21.34 7.48 -13.30
N LEU A 43 20.54 8.34 -13.95
CA LEU A 43 20.83 9.77 -14.10
C LEU A 43 20.99 10.47 -12.73
N LEU A 44 20.17 10.09 -11.76
CA LEU A 44 20.20 10.63 -10.41
C LEU A 44 21.48 10.20 -9.66
N VAL A 45 21.82 8.91 -9.72
CA VAL A 45 23.03 8.35 -9.09
C VAL A 45 24.31 8.89 -9.73
N GLN A 46 24.32 9.07 -11.05
CA GLN A 46 25.47 9.63 -11.78
C GLN A 46 25.59 11.16 -11.61
N GLY A 47 24.60 11.82 -11.00
CA GLY A 47 24.60 13.28 -10.84
C GLY A 47 24.45 14.06 -12.16
N LYS A 48 23.94 13.41 -13.22
CA LYS A 48 23.80 13.99 -14.57
C LYS A 48 22.59 14.92 -14.73
N LEU A 49 21.74 15.03 -13.71
CA LEU A 49 20.60 15.95 -13.68
C LEU A 49 21.03 17.40 -13.39
N SER A 50 21.99 17.91 -14.17
CA SER A 50 22.61 19.24 -13.98
C SER A 50 21.62 20.40 -14.03
N ASN A 51 20.47 20.19 -14.66
CA ASN A 51 19.39 21.16 -14.78
C ASN A 51 18.48 21.27 -13.54
N LEU A 52 18.60 20.36 -12.56
CA LEU A 52 17.78 20.36 -11.34
C LEU A 52 18.53 20.93 -10.14
N THR A 53 17.83 21.66 -9.29
CA THR A 53 18.33 22.14 -7.99
C THR A 53 18.55 20.98 -7.01
N VAL A 54 19.27 21.24 -5.92
CA VAL A 54 19.54 20.22 -4.88
C VAL A 54 18.24 19.72 -4.25
N GLU A 55 17.30 20.63 -3.99
CA GLU A 55 15.98 20.30 -3.41
C GLU A 55 15.14 19.47 -4.37
N GLU A 56 15.09 19.84 -5.66
CA GLU A 56 14.38 19.08 -6.70
C GLU A 56 14.96 17.66 -6.86
N ARG A 57 16.28 17.52 -6.83
CA ARG A 57 16.93 16.20 -6.88
C ARG A 57 16.59 15.34 -5.66
N LEU A 58 16.53 15.95 -4.47
CA LEU A 58 16.18 15.25 -3.24
C LEU A 58 14.72 14.77 -3.30
N ALA A 59 13.80 15.67 -3.65
CA ALA A 59 12.40 15.34 -3.81
C ALA A 59 12.22 14.22 -4.85
N PHE A 60 12.90 14.34 -6.00
CA PHE A 60 12.82 13.36 -7.07
C PHE A 60 13.31 11.97 -6.66
N ASN A 61 14.43 11.92 -5.94
CA ASN A 61 14.98 10.69 -5.39
C ASN A 61 13.98 10.02 -4.44
N VAL A 62 13.35 10.78 -3.56
CA VAL A 62 12.34 10.22 -2.66
C VAL A 62 11.14 9.69 -3.45
N SER A 63 10.60 10.46 -4.38
CA SER A 63 9.44 10.04 -5.18
C SER A 63 9.73 8.77 -5.98
N LEU A 64 10.89 8.67 -6.64
CA LEU A 64 11.31 7.45 -7.35
C LEU A 64 11.44 6.26 -6.40
N ARG A 65 12.09 6.45 -5.24
CA ARG A 65 12.27 5.37 -4.25
C ARG A 65 10.92 4.86 -3.72
N MET A 66 9.98 5.77 -3.44
CA MET A 66 8.63 5.42 -3.02
C MET A 66 7.89 4.66 -4.12
N PHE A 67 8.01 5.11 -5.37
CA PHE A 67 7.38 4.44 -6.50
C PHE A 67 7.94 3.03 -6.74
N THR A 68 9.26 2.85 -6.74
CA THR A 68 9.89 1.53 -6.86
C THR A 68 9.43 0.58 -5.75
N ARG A 69 9.37 1.06 -4.50
CA ARG A 69 8.84 0.27 -3.38
C ARG A 69 7.41 -0.17 -3.62
N SER A 70 6.56 0.72 -4.12
CA SER A 70 5.15 0.40 -4.44
C SER A 70 5.03 -0.70 -5.50
N ILE A 71 5.87 -0.67 -6.53
CA ILE A 71 5.90 -1.72 -7.57
C ILE A 71 6.35 -3.06 -6.99
N VAL A 72 7.41 -3.07 -6.18
CA VAL A 72 7.92 -4.30 -5.56
C VAL A 72 6.87 -4.94 -4.65
N ILE A 73 6.18 -4.13 -3.84
CA ILE A 73 5.09 -4.62 -2.98
C ILE A 73 3.96 -5.19 -3.83
N LYS A 74 3.53 -4.48 -4.88
CA LYS A 74 2.46 -4.93 -5.77
C LYS A 74 2.78 -6.28 -6.41
N ARG A 75 3.99 -6.45 -6.95
CA ARG A 75 4.45 -7.72 -7.53
C ARG A 75 4.47 -8.86 -6.52
N ARG A 76 4.96 -8.61 -5.30
CA ARG A 76 4.97 -9.62 -4.23
C ARG A 76 3.55 -10.04 -3.81
N VAL A 77 2.61 -9.09 -3.79
CA VAL A 77 1.19 -9.38 -3.51
C VAL A 77 0.57 -10.19 -4.64
N GLU A 78 0.83 -9.84 -5.91
CA GLU A 78 0.39 -10.61 -7.08
C GLU A 78 0.95 -12.05 -7.06
N ASP A 79 2.25 -12.22 -6.81
CA ASP A 79 2.89 -13.54 -6.69
C ASP A 79 2.29 -14.36 -5.54
N LEU A 80 2.03 -13.72 -4.39
CA LEU A 80 1.41 -14.38 -3.23
C LEU A 80 -0.02 -14.84 -3.56
N GLN A 81 -0.81 -14.00 -4.23
CA GLN A 81 -2.16 -14.35 -4.67
C GLN A 81 -2.14 -15.57 -5.59
N LEU A 82 -1.24 -15.58 -6.59
CA LEU A 82 -1.04 -16.73 -7.47
C LEU A 82 -0.61 -17.99 -6.71
N GLY A 83 0.26 -17.84 -5.71
CA GLY A 83 0.67 -18.93 -4.82
C GLY A 83 -0.50 -19.52 -4.03
N VAL A 84 -1.38 -18.66 -3.49
CA VAL A 84 -2.59 -19.08 -2.78
C VAL A 84 -3.56 -19.79 -3.73
N GLU A 85 -3.82 -19.25 -4.92
CA GLU A 85 -4.69 -19.87 -5.92
C GLU A 85 -4.16 -21.25 -6.36
N SER A 86 -2.86 -21.34 -6.60
CA SER A 86 -2.18 -22.61 -6.93
C SER A 86 -2.31 -23.63 -5.80
N TYR A 87 -2.11 -23.19 -4.56
CA TYR A 87 -2.28 -24.04 -3.38
C TYR A 87 -3.73 -24.53 -3.26
N GLN A 88 -4.72 -23.64 -3.32
CA GLN A 88 -6.15 -23.99 -3.29
C GLN A 88 -6.52 -25.02 -4.36
N LYS A 89 -6.01 -24.85 -5.58
CA LYS A 89 -6.22 -25.79 -6.69
C LYS A 89 -5.61 -27.17 -6.41
N LYS A 90 -4.41 -27.23 -5.83
CA LYS A 90 -3.74 -28.49 -5.47
C LYS A 90 -4.53 -29.32 -4.46
N ILE A 91 -5.17 -28.65 -3.50
CA ILE A 91 -5.95 -29.31 -2.44
C ILE A 91 -7.44 -29.43 -2.77
N ASN A 92 -7.83 -29.20 -4.04
CA ASN A 92 -9.22 -29.24 -4.52
C ASN A 92 -10.19 -28.42 -3.64
N LEU A 93 -9.71 -27.32 -3.05
CA LEU A 93 -10.61 -26.39 -2.37
C LEU A 93 -11.37 -25.62 -3.45
N THR A 94 -12.55 -26.10 -3.79
CA THR A 94 -13.56 -25.30 -4.48
C THR A 94 -13.84 -24.06 -3.63
N LYS A 95 -14.05 -22.90 -4.27
CA LYS A 95 -14.50 -21.68 -3.57
C LYS A 95 -15.60 -22.09 -2.59
N PRO A 96 -15.46 -21.86 -1.27
CA PRO A 96 -16.42 -22.37 -0.31
C PRO A 96 -17.79 -21.84 -0.70
N ASP A 97 -18.73 -22.75 -0.94
CA ASP A 97 -20.10 -22.39 -1.22
C ASP A 97 -20.65 -21.72 0.03
N THR A 98 -20.81 -20.40 -0.04
CA THR A 98 -21.46 -19.62 1.02
C THR A 98 -22.93 -19.98 1.17
N TYR A 99 -23.49 -20.74 0.22
CA TYR A 99 -24.90 -21.10 0.16
C TYR A 99 -25.12 -22.61 0.33
N ARG A 100 -24.86 -23.10 1.53
CA ARG A 100 -25.05 -24.50 1.90
C ARG A 100 -26.54 -24.80 2.19
N THR A 101 -27.21 -25.55 1.32
CA THR A 101 -28.67 -25.84 1.38
C THR A 101 -29.06 -26.91 2.42
N ASP A 102 -28.14 -27.79 2.82
CA ASP A 102 -28.31 -28.80 3.87
C ASP A 102 -28.19 -28.22 5.29
N LEU A 103 -27.66 -27.00 5.42
CA LEU A 103 -27.87 -26.20 6.62
C LEU A 103 -29.32 -25.73 6.60
N ARG A 104 -30.19 -26.41 7.37
CA ARG A 104 -31.52 -25.86 7.72
C ARG A 104 -31.32 -24.38 8.02
N ARG A 105 -32.05 -23.53 7.30
CA ARG A 105 -32.20 -22.10 7.59
C ARG A 105 -32.76 -21.99 9.00
N ARG A 106 -31.90 -22.16 10.02
CA ARG A 106 -32.18 -21.67 11.37
C ARG A 106 -32.49 -20.20 11.14
N GLU A 107 -33.58 -19.72 11.73
CA GLU A 107 -33.86 -18.30 11.80
C GLU A 107 -32.52 -17.60 12.04
N ALA A 108 -32.15 -16.71 11.11
CA ALA A 108 -30.95 -15.91 11.27
C ALA A 108 -31.02 -15.41 12.69
N TYR A 109 -30.06 -15.80 13.54
CA TYR A 109 -30.07 -15.41 14.95
C TYR A 109 -30.41 -13.93 14.91
N THR A 110 -31.61 -13.59 15.39
CA THR A 110 -32.01 -12.20 15.48
C THR A 110 -30.89 -11.64 16.33
N ALA A 111 -30.05 -10.83 15.70
CA ALA A 111 -29.03 -10.08 16.38
C ALA A 111 -29.82 -9.05 17.18
N HIS A 112 -30.41 -9.52 18.27
CA HIS A 112 -30.87 -8.73 19.36
C HIS A 112 -29.60 -8.06 19.88
N SER A 113 -29.26 -6.95 19.24
CA SER A 113 -28.44 -5.86 19.74
C SER A 113 -27.46 -6.26 20.83
N ASN A 114 -26.51 -7.13 20.50
CA ASN A 114 -25.38 -7.40 21.36
C ASN A 114 -24.11 -7.23 20.52
N PRO A 115 -23.64 -5.98 20.36
CA PRO A 115 -22.45 -5.71 19.56
C PRO A 115 -21.29 -6.48 20.19
N ARG A 116 -20.79 -7.49 19.46
CA ARG A 116 -19.69 -8.34 19.89
C ARG A 116 -18.39 -7.54 19.91
N GLY A 117 -18.13 -6.86 21.01
CA GLY A 117 -16.85 -6.20 21.21
C GLY A 117 -15.70 -7.20 21.40
N PHE A 118 -14.48 -6.75 21.15
CA PHE A 118 -13.25 -7.50 21.44
C PHE A 118 -12.73 -7.10 22.82
N ILE A 119 -12.34 -8.07 23.63
CA ILE A 119 -11.64 -7.80 24.89
C ILE A 119 -10.15 -7.73 24.59
N TYR A 120 -9.52 -6.60 24.91
CA TYR A 120 -8.08 -6.43 24.85
C TYR A 120 -7.53 -6.03 26.22
N GLN A 121 -6.24 -6.28 26.43
CA GLN A 121 -5.55 -5.88 27.64
C GLN A 121 -4.79 -4.58 27.36
N ASN A 122 -5.06 -3.53 28.14
CA ASN A 122 -4.33 -2.26 28.02
C ASN A 122 -2.93 -2.38 28.66
N LYS A 123 -2.11 -1.32 28.55
CA LYS A 123 -0.76 -1.28 29.14
C LYS A 123 -0.73 -1.51 30.66
N ASP A 124 -1.78 -1.13 31.37
CA ASP A 124 -1.96 -1.37 32.81
C ASP A 124 -2.41 -2.80 33.15
N LYS A 125 -2.40 -3.71 32.17
CA LYS A 125 -2.88 -5.09 32.28
C LYS A 125 -4.37 -5.21 32.62
N LYS A 126 -5.18 -4.18 32.38
CA LYS A 126 -6.64 -4.19 32.58
C LYS A 126 -7.36 -4.59 31.30
N ASN A 127 -8.36 -5.45 31.44
CA ASN A 127 -9.22 -5.85 30.33
C ASN A 127 -10.19 -4.71 29.98
N ARG A 128 -10.23 -4.30 28.71
CA ARG A 128 -11.21 -3.36 28.17
C ARG A 128 -11.95 -4.00 27.00
N LEU A 129 -13.25 -3.74 26.93
CA LEU A 129 -14.10 -4.16 25.82
C LEU A 129 -14.15 -3.03 24.78
N MET A 130 -13.72 -3.30 23.55
CA MET A 130 -13.84 -2.39 22.42
C MET A 130 -14.98 -2.85 21.52
N GLN A 131 -15.94 -1.97 21.23
CA GLN A 131 -17.07 -2.33 20.37
C GLN A 131 -16.68 -2.34 18.88
N ILE A 132 -17.49 -3.00 18.04
CA ILE A 132 -17.21 -3.16 16.60
C ILE A 132 -17.24 -1.82 15.86
N ASP A 133 -18.12 -0.91 16.25
CA ASP A 133 -18.19 0.44 15.74
C ASP A 133 -16.98 1.29 16.14
N GLU A 134 -16.21 0.88 17.15
CA GLU A 134 -14.98 1.54 17.59
C GLU A 134 -13.71 1.00 16.95
N LEU A 135 -13.81 -0.03 16.08
CA LEU A 135 -12.64 -0.71 15.50
C LEU A 135 -11.76 0.24 14.66
N TYR A 136 -12.34 1.30 14.10
CA TYR A 136 -11.59 2.30 13.31
C TYR A 136 -10.52 3.02 14.15
N LYS A 137 -10.72 3.15 15.47
CA LYS A 137 -9.77 3.73 16.44
C LYS A 137 -8.53 2.86 16.67
N PHE A 138 -8.54 1.61 16.19
CA PHE A 138 -7.39 0.71 16.26
C PHE A 138 -6.46 0.88 15.05
N SER A 139 -7.02 1.28 13.90
CA SER A 139 -6.31 1.43 12.62
C SER A 139 -5.71 2.81 12.37
N ASP A 140 -6.16 3.84 13.07
CA ASP A 140 -5.73 5.23 12.88
C ASP A 140 -4.53 5.64 13.76
N GLY A 141 -3.98 4.71 14.55
CA GLY A 141 -2.88 5.01 15.47
C GLY A 141 -3.27 5.93 16.63
N THR A 142 -4.56 6.21 16.85
CA THR A 142 -5.04 7.10 17.94
C THR A 142 -5.06 6.44 19.32
N LEU A 143 -4.68 5.16 19.43
CA LEU A 143 -4.20 4.60 20.68
C LEU A 143 -2.82 5.19 21.02
N ASN A 144 -2.79 6.50 21.26
CA ASN A 144 -1.65 7.17 21.86
C ASN A 144 -1.51 6.76 23.33
N ASP A 145 -0.25 6.80 23.76
CA ASP A 145 0.33 6.10 24.91
C ASP A 145 -0.31 6.29 26.28
#